data_AF-A0A7R8H5A0-F1
#
_entry.id   AF-A0A7R8H5A0-F1
#
_cell.length_a   1.000
_cell.length_b   1.000
_cell.length_c   1.000
_cell.angle_alpha   90.00
_cell.angle_beta   90.00
_cell.angle_gamma   90.00
#
_symmetry.space_group_name_H-M   'P 1'
#
loop_
_entity.id
_entity.type
_entity.pdbx_description
1 polymer ?
#
loop_
_entity_poly.entity_id
_entity_poly.type
_entity_poly.pdbx_seq_one_letter_code
_entity_poly.pdbx_strand_id
1 'polypeptide(L)'
;MIDLIGYPKYVLNSTWLNEAYADIEIQDDFLMNVVSHKSFIRQQELLLFYQEYSRGNWIDFSPNIATANAYYSQTSNTMIVPIAMLQPPLFWTKPQSLTFGAFGIIVGEKKYIIL
;
A
#
# COMPACT_ATOMS: atom_id res chain seq x y z
N MET A 1 12.16 -11.31 -6.85
CA MET A 1 10.90 -11.02 -6.16
C MET A 1 11.21 -10.11 -4.99
N ILE A 2 10.47 -9.02 -4.83
CA ILE A 2 10.60 -8.06 -3.72
C ILE A 2 9.36 -8.21 -2.84
N ASP A 3 9.55 -8.27 -1.52
CA ASP A 3 8.45 -8.42 -0.57
C ASP A 3 8.32 -7.12 0.26
N LEU A 4 7.16 -6.49 0.17
CA LEU A 4 6.78 -5.31 0.95
C LEU A 4 5.77 -5.73 2.02
N ILE A 5 6.16 -5.62 3.29
CA ILE A 5 5.38 -6.14 4.42
C ILE A 5 5.03 -5.00 5.38
N GLY A 6 3.76 -4.91 5.75
CA GLY A 6 3.23 -3.92 6.69
C GLY A 6 2.94 -2.58 6.02
N TYR A 7 3.87 -1.65 6.17
CA TYR A 7 3.74 -0.27 5.70
C TYR A 7 5.10 0.35 5.37
N PRO A 8 5.15 1.42 4.54
CA PRO A 8 6.40 2.12 4.27
C PRO A 8 6.87 2.90 5.49
N LYS A 9 8.14 2.79 5.89
CA LYS A 9 8.67 3.46 7.09
C LYS A 9 8.50 4.99 7.08
N TYR A 10 8.52 5.61 5.89
CA TYR A 10 8.38 7.06 5.75
C TYR A 10 7.01 7.60 6.21
N VAL A 11 5.96 6.76 6.27
CA VAL A 11 4.64 7.21 6.75
C VAL A 11 4.61 7.52 8.25
N LEU A 12 5.62 7.07 8.99
CA LEU A 12 5.80 7.42 10.41
C LEU A 12 6.48 8.78 10.60
N ASN A 13 7.06 9.36 9.55
CA ASN A 13 7.70 10.66 9.61
C ASN A 13 6.66 11.76 9.37
N SER A 14 6.30 12.49 10.43
CA SER A 14 5.33 13.58 10.37
C SER A 14 5.76 14.71 9.43
N THR A 15 7.05 15.01 9.34
CA THR A 15 7.57 16.05 8.44
C THR A 15 7.33 15.66 6.99
N TRP A 16 7.69 14.43 6.63
CA TRP A 16 7.46 13.90 5.28
C TRP A 16 5.96 13.88 4.94
N LEU A 17 5.12 13.47 5.90
CA LEU A 17 3.67 13.42 5.68
C LEU A 17 3.08 14.81 5.48
N ASN A 18 3.50 15.80 6.27
CA ASN A 18 3.05 17.18 6.12
C ASN A 18 3.49 17.77 4.78
N GLU A 19 4.72 17.52 4.34
CA GLU A 19 5.21 17.95 3.03
C GLU A 19 4.45 17.28 1.89
N ALA A 20 4.17 15.97 2.00
CA ALA A 20 3.45 15.22 0.97
C ALA A 20 2.02 15.73 0.75
N TYR A 21 1.37 16.27 1.79
CA TYR A 21 0.02 16.82 1.73
C TYR A 21 -0.02 18.34 1.91
N ALA A 22 1.09 19.05 1.67
CA ALA A 22 1.15 20.51 1.82
C ALA A 22 0.26 21.25 0.80
N ASP A 23 0.08 20.66 -0.38
CA ASP A 23 -0.63 21.28 -1.51
C ASP A 23 -2.14 21.02 -1.51
N ILE A 24 -2.67 20.23 -0.56
CA ILE A 24 -4.11 19.96 -0.47
C ILE A 24 -4.76 20.81 0.63
N GLU A 25 -5.69 21.67 0.23
CA GLU A 25 -6.49 22.45 1.16
C GLU A 25 -7.84 21.75 1.44
N ILE A 26 -8.21 21.71 2.72
CA ILE A 26 -9.47 21.17 3.21
C ILE A 26 -10.32 22.33 3.72
N GLN A 27 -11.56 22.39 3.25
CA GLN A 27 -12.56 23.40 3.59
C GLN A 27 -13.82 22.75 4.20
N ASP A 28 -14.77 23.56 4.66
CA ASP A 28 -16.01 23.05 5.27
C ASP A 28 -16.97 22.40 4.26
N ASP A 29 -16.83 22.72 2.97
CA ASP A 29 -17.65 22.16 1.90
C ASP A 29 -17.10 20.80 1.43
N PHE A 30 -17.90 19.76 1.69
CA PHE A 30 -17.58 18.38 1.30
C PHE A 30 -17.35 18.22 -0.22
N LEU A 31 -18.18 18.84 -1.06
CA LEU A 31 -18.05 18.67 -2.52
C LEU A 31 -16.74 19.28 -3.00
N MET A 32 -16.39 20.45 -2.48
CA MET A 32 -15.14 21.11 -2.83
C MET A 32 -13.92 20.35 -2.32
N ASN A 33 -13.99 19.71 -1.15
CA ASN A 33 -12.94 18.80 -0.69
C ASN A 33 -12.73 17.63 -1.64
N VAL A 34 -13.81 17.06 -2.18
CA VAL A 34 -13.71 15.98 -3.17
C VAL A 34 -13.03 16.48 -4.44
N VAL A 35 -13.40 17.67 -4.94
CA VAL A 35 -12.76 18.28 -6.14
C VAL A 35 -11.28 18.59 -5.90
N SER A 36 -10.95 19.17 -4.74
CA SER A 36 -9.58 19.45 -4.32
C SER A 36 -8.75 18.17 -4.26
N HIS A 37 -9.25 17.14 -3.57
CA HIS A 37 -8.59 15.84 -3.48
C HIS A 37 -8.36 15.18 -4.84
N LYS A 38 -9.36 15.21 -5.73
CA LYS A 38 -9.22 14.64 -7.08
C LYS A 38 -8.17 15.38 -7.91
N SER A 39 -8.15 16.70 -7.84
CA SER A 39 -7.14 17.53 -8.51
C SER A 39 -5.73 17.24 -7.98
N PHE A 40 -5.58 17.17 -6.66
CA PHE A 40 -4.33 16.83 -5.99
C PHE A 40 -3.79 15.45 -6.42
N ILE A 41 -4.61 14.40 -6.36
CA ILE A 41 -4.19 13.05 -6.79
C ILE A 41 -3.77 13.06 -8.26
N ARG A 42 -4.50 13.76 -9.12
CA ARG A 42 -4.16 13.85 -10.54
C ARG A 42 -2.80 14.52 -10.77
N GLN A 43 -2.49 15.58 -10.01
CA GLN A 43 -1.19 16.23 -10.08
C GLN A 43 -0.06 15.30 -9.61
N GLN A 44 -0.26 14.56 -8.51
CA GLN A 44 0.73 13.60 -8.02
C GLN A 44 0.99 12.48 -9.04
N GLU A 45 -0.05 11.93 -9.67
CA GLU A 45 0.10 10.95 -10.75
C GLU A 45 0.90 11.50 -11.94
N LEU A 46 0.68 12.76 -12.32
CA LEU A 46 1.44 13.41 -13.39
C LEU A 46 2.92 13.56 -13.02
N LEU A 47 3.24 13.89 -11.77
CA LEU A 47 4.63 13.96 -11.31
C LEU A 47 5.33 12.60 -11.37
N LEU A 48 4.62 11.50 -11.08
CA LEU A 48 5.18 10.14 -11.17
C LEU A 48 5.60 9.76 -12.59
N PHE A 49 4.92 10.26 -13.63
CA PHE A 49 5.32 9.99 -15.03
C PHE A 49 6.68 10.58 -15.39
N TYR A 50 7.12 11.64 -14.70
CA TYR A 50 8.43 12.27 -14.92
C TYR A 50 9.53 11.67 -14.04
N GLN A 51 9.18 10.78 -13.10
CA GLN A 51 10.14 10.12 -12.22
C GLN A 51 10.62 8.80 -12.84
N GLU A 52 11.87 8.44 -12.56
CA GLU A 52 12.40 7.14 -12.95
C GLU A 52 11.71 6.03 -12.16
N TYR A 53 11.35 4.95 -12.86
CA TYR A 53 10.71 3.80 -12.25
C TYR A 53 11.68 3.04 -11.34
N SER A 54 11.36 2.94 -10.06
CA SER A 54 12.12 2.15 -9.09
C SER A 54 11.29 0.96 -8.60
N ARG A 55 11.86 -0.24 -8.70
CA ARG A 55 11.21 -1.47 -8.21
C ARG A 55 11.11 -1.46 -6.68
N GLY A 56 10.04 -2.05 -6.15
CA GLY A 56 9.82 -2.14 -4.71
C GLY A 56 9.36 -0.84 -4.07
N ASN A 57 8.83 0.09 -4.86
CA ASN A 57 8.17 1.27 -4.33
C ASN A 57 6.73 0.93 -3.91
N TRP A 58 6.34 1.38 -2.72
CA TRP A 58 4.96 1.26 -2.24
C TRP A 58 3.98 2.10 -3.06
N ILE A 59 4.44 3.10 -3.81
CA ILE A 59 3.62 3.98 -4.64
C ILE A 59 2.94 3.23 -5.80
N ASP A 60 3.53 2.14 -6.30
CA ASP A 60 2.96 1.31 -7.38
C ASP A 60 1.59 0.72 -7.01
N PHE A 61 1.32 0.56 -5.73
CA PHE A 61 0.08 0.03 -5.18
C PHE A 61 -0.39 1.02 -4.14
N SER A 62 -1.08 2.06 -4.62
CA SER A 62 -1.79 3.07 -3.83
C SER A 62 -2.05 2.56 -2.41
N PRO A 63 -1.55 3.24 -1.36
CA PRO A 63 -1.25 2.66 -0.06
C PRO A 63 -2.54 2.35 0.70
N ASN A 64 -3.24 1.31 0.27
CA ASN A 64 -4.37 0.76 0.98
C ASN A 64 -3.86 -0.24 2.02
N ILE A 65 -2.85 0.20 2.78
CA ILE A 65 -2.19 -0.56 3.86
C ILE A 65 -3.18 -0.87 4.99
N ALA A 66 -4.29 -0.13 5.05
CA ALA A 66 -5.39 -0.30 5.98
C ALA A 66 -6.42 -1.35 5.51
N THR A 67 -6.38 -1.79 4.25
CA THR A 67 -7.26 -2.85 3.74
C THR A 67 -6.58 -4.21 3.85
N ALA A 68 -7.32 -5.21 4.35
CA ALA A 68 -6.82 -6.57 4.55
C ALA A 68 -6.82 -7.39 3.24
N ASN A 69 -6.04 -6.97 2.25
CA ASN A 69 -5.88 -7.70 0.98
C ASN A 69 -4.42 -7.68 0.50
N ALA A 70 -3.92 -8.82 0.02
CA ALA A 70 -2.56 -8.92 -0.52
C ALA A 70 -2.56 -8.62 -2.03
N TYR A 71 -1.52 -7.96 -2.49
CA TYR A 71 -1.36 -7.57 -3.89
C TYR A 71 -0.08 -8.15 -4.48
N TYR A 72 -0.09 -8.38 -5.78
CA TYR A 72 1.10 -8.75 -6.54
C TYR A 72 1.24 -7.89 -7.79
N SER A 73 2.46 -7.39 -8.00
CA SER A 73 2.87 -6.67 -9.20
C SER A 73 3.61 -7.57 -10.16
N GLN A 74 3.05 -7.80 -11.34
CA GLN A 74 3.77 -8.49 -12.43
C GLN A 74 4.90 -7.62 -12.98
N THR A 75 4.70 -6.30 -13.05
CA THR A 75 5.68 -5.37 -13.65
C THR A 75 6.95 -5.21 -12.81
N SER A 76 6.84 -5.12 -11.48
CA SER A 76 8.01 -5.09 -10.58
C SER A 76 8.40 -6.44 -9.98
N ASN A 77 7.60 -7.50 -10.19
CA ASN A 77 7.74 -8.76 -9.47
C ASN A 77 7.77 -8.53 -7.93
N THR A 78 6.80 -7.74 -7.46
CA THR A 78 6.69 -7.30 -6.06
C THR A 78 5.45 -7.87 -5.42
N MET A 79 5.59 -8.48 -4.25
CA MET A 79 4.47 -8.90 -3.41
C MET A 79 4.28 -7.92 -2.27
N ILE A 80 3.03 -7.58 -1.99
CA ILE A 80 2.67 -6.60 -0.97
C ILE A 80 1.69 -7.23 0.00
N VAL A 81 2.08 -7.22 1.27
CA VAL A 81 1.28 -7.67 2.40
C VAL A 81 1.02 -6.47 3.30
N PRO A 82 -0.17 -5.86 3.25
CA PRO A 82 -0.55 -4.78 4.16
C PRO A 82 -0.52 -5.16 5.63
N ILE A 83 -0.29 -4.17 6.49
CA ILE A 83 -0.35 -4.34 7.96
C ILE A 83 -1.72 -4.84 8.42
N ALA A 84 -2.81 -4.46 7.74
CA ALA A 84 -4.16 -4.92 8.05
C ALA A 84 -4.35 -6.45 7.93
N MET A 85 -3.43 -7.17 7.27
CA MET A 85 -3.43 -8.63 7.22
C MET A 85 -2.63 -9.28 8.35
N LEU A 86 -1.82 -8.51 9.09
CA LEU A 86 -0.95 -9.01 10.16
C LEU A 86 -1.68 -9.04 11.51
N GLN A 87 -2.94 -9.47 11.48
CA GLN A 87 -3.81 -9.59 12.64
C GLN A 87 -4.72 -10.82 12.52
N PRO A 88 -5.30 -11.31 13.62
CA PRO A 88 -6.33 -12.34 13.57
C PRO A 88 -7.53 -11.89 12.70
N PRO A 89 -8.15 -12.79 11.93
CA PRO A 89 -7.93 -14.24 11.86
C PRO A 89 -6.92 -14.68 10.78
N LEU A 90 -6.06 -13.78 10.31
CA LEU A 90 -5.12 -14.08 9.24
C LEU A 90 -3.73 -14.41 9.80
N PHE A 91 -3.29 -13.70 10.83
CA PHE A 91 -1.96 -13.84 11.39
C PHE A 91 -2.00 -13.87 12.92
N TRP A 92 -1.40 -14.90 13.51
CA TRP A 92 -1.16 -15.04 14.95
C TRP A 92 0.32 -15.26 15.24
N THR A 93 0.76 -14.88 16.44
CA THR A 93 2.12 -15.20 16.91
C THR A 93 2.26 -16.69 17.24
N LYS A 94 1.22 -17.31 17.83
CA LYS A 94 1.11 -18.75 18.12
C LYS A 94 -0.36 -19.20 18.17
N PRO A 95 -0.65 -20.49 17.95
CA PRO A 95 0.26 -21.51 17.39
C PRO A 95 0.54 -21.22 15.91
N GLN A 96 1.75 -21.57 15.45
CA GLN A 96 2.19 -21.28 14.09
C GLN A 96 1.32 -21.94 13.01
N SER A 97 0.66 -23.06 13.33
CA SER A 97 -0.25 -23.76 12.43
C SER A 97 -1.38 -22.87 11.91
N LEU A 98 -1.91 -21.95 12.72
CA LEU A 98 -2.97 -21.04 12.30
C LEU A 98 -2.47 -20.03 11.26
N THR A 99 -1.28 -19.47 11.48
CA THR A 99 -0.67 -18.53 10.53
C THR A 99 -0.26 -19.24 9.24
N PHE A 100 0.36 -20.43 9.32
CA PHE A 100 0.69 -21.19 8.12
C PHE A 100 -0.56 -21.61 7.33
N GLY A 101 -1.65 -21.96 8.01
CA GLY A 101 -2.92 -22.28 7.35
C GLY A 101 -3.57 -21.06 6.71
N ALA A 102 -3.87 -20.01 7.48
CA ALA A 102 -4.61 -18.86 6.99
C ALA A 102 -3.74 -17.96 6.09
N PHE A 103 -2.64 -17.42 6.63
CA PHE A 103 -1.76 -16.51 5.91
C PHE A 103 -0.99 -17.23 4.78
N GLY A 104 -0.53 -18.45 5.03
CA GLY A 104 0.25 -19.23 4.06
C GLY A 104 -0.52 -19.54 2.78
N ILE A 105 -1.83 -19.83 2.86
CA ILE A 105 -2.69 -20.03 1.67
C ILE A 105 -2.74 -18.76 0.83
N ILE A 106 -2.93 -17.58 1.46
CA ILE A 106 -3.03 -16.30 0.72
C ILE A 106 -1.72 -15.98 0.02
N VAL A 107 -0.58 -16.16 0.71
CA VAL A 107 0.74 -15.96 0.12
C VAL A 107 0.99 -16.94 -1.04
N GLY A 108 0.60 -18.21 -0.84
CA GLY A 108 0.71 -19.25 -1.84
C GLY A 108 -0.10 -18.94 -3.10
N GLU A 109 -1.35 -18.52 -2.94
CA GLU A 109 -2.24 -18.12 -4.05
C GLU A 109 -1.62 -17.01 -4.90
N LYS A 110 -1.13 -15.94 -4.26
CA LYS A 110 -0.52 -14.81 -4.99
C LYS A 110 0.79 -15.20 -5.68
N LYS A 111 1.55 -16.15 -5.13
CA LYS A 111 2.74 -16.73 -5.76
C LYS A 111 2.44 -17.78 -6.84
N TYR A 112 1.24 -18.37 -6.89
CA TYR A 112 0.87 -19.33 -7.92
C TYR A 112 0.39 -18.66 -9.21
N ILE A 113 -0.20 -17.47 -9.10
CA ILE A 113 -0.69 -16.68 -10.25
C ILE A 113 0.45 -16.24 -11.21
N ILE A 114 1.72 -16.50 -10.85
CA ILE A 114 2.92 -16.01 -11.54
C ILE A 114 3.80 -17.14 -12.12
N LEU A 115 3.40 -18.40 -11.93
CA LEU A 115 3.99 -19.58 -12.60
C LEU A 115 3.10 -20.00 -13.77
#